data_AF-A0A9P2DQH6-F1
#
_entry.id   AF-A0A9P2DQH6-F1
#
_cell.length_a   1.000
_cell.length_b   1.000
_cell.length_c   1.000
_cell.angle_alpha   90.00
_cell.angle_beta   90.00
_cell.angle_gamma   90.00
#
_symmetry.space_group_name_H-M   'P 1'
#
loop_
_entity.id
_entity.type
_entity.pdbx_description
1 polymer ?
#
loop_
_entity_poly.entity_id
_entity_poly.type
_entity_poly.pdbx_seq_one_letter_code
_entity_poly.pdbx_strand_id
1 'polypeptide(L)'
;MFKLSMKLENKIISGQIEYNNEDGSLDFIPRVNSDISLLISYINIGFDSILMTANQVWGFTPRESWHEEKLTLPSNIQKGEISLEEDFEPGSWRLDKKEMWLAYYDSEQKWLCFGNFTNNSDDKCVEFLKNVVAVIDNEQHLKSLWIKPDFK
;
A
#
# COMPACT_ATOMS: atom_id res chain seq x y z
N MET A 1 -16.77 3.14 -5.98
CA MET A 1 -15.67 3.04 -4.99
C MET A 1 -14.89 1.81 -5.38
N PHE A 2 -13.56 1.85 -5.42
CA PHE A 2 -12.76 0.71 -5.89
C PHE A 2 -12.88 -0.44 -4.91
N LYS A 3 -13.29 -1.61 -5.41
CA LYS A 3 -13.33 -2.83 -4.62
C LYS A 3 -12.11 -3.68 -4.93
N LEU A 4 -11.51 -4.18 -3.86
CA LEU A 4 -10.31 -5.00 -3.89
C LEU A 4 -10.66 -6.42 -3.48
N SER A 5 -10.35 -7.36 -4.34
CA SER A 5 -10.37 -8.78 -4.00
C SER A 5 -8.98 -9.22 -3.52
N MET A 6 -8.94 -10.34 -2.81
CA MET A 6 -7.67 -10.94 -2.41
C MET A 6 -7.66 -12.44 -2.60
N LYS A 7 -6.46 -12.94 -2.88
CA LYS A 7 -6.17 -14.34 -3.01
C LYS A 7 -4.97 -14.67 -2.15
N LEU A 8 -5.16 -15.53 -1.15
CA LEU A 8 -4.10 -15.93 -0.24
C LEU A 8 -3.15 -16.90 -0.94
N GLU A 9 -1.86 -16.58 -0.92
CA GLU A 9 -0.82 -17.35 -1.59
C GLU A 9 0.49 -17.26 -0.84
N ASN A 10 1.33 -18.29 -0.93
CA ASN A 10 2.64 -18.29 -0.25
C ASN A 10 3.70 -17.44 -0.99
N LYS A 11 3.43 -17.05 -2.23
CA LYS A 11 4.35 -16.30 -3.08
C LYS A 11 3.83 -14.88 -3.26
N ILE A 12 4.75 -13.93 -3.12
CA ILE A 12 4.51 -12.51 -3.36
C ILE A 12 5.60 -12.00 -4.31
N ILE A 13 5.35 -10.86 -4.93
CA ILE A 13 6.31 -10.27 -5.86
C ILE A 13 7.58 -9.91 -5.08
N SER A 14 8.72 -10.36 -5.62
CA SER A 14 10.02 -10.14 -5.01
C SER A 14 10.55 -8.75 -5.35
N GLY A 15 10.99 -8.02 -4.34
CA GLY A 15 11.56 -6.69 -4.45
C GLY A 15 11.70 -6.06 -3.08
N GLN A 16 12.00 -4.78 -3.06
CA GLN A 16 12.07 -3.97 -1.85
C GLN A 16 11.59 -2.55 -2.13
N ILE A 17 11.00 -1.91 -1.12
CA ILE A 17 10.69 -0.49 -1.18
C ILE A 17 11.88 0.26 -0.59
N GLU A 18 12.44 1.19 -1.35
CA GLU A 18 13.51 2.07 -0.91
C GLU A 18 12.93 3.46 -0.63
N TYR A 19 13.36 4.07 0.48
CA TYR A 19 13.06 5.45 0.80
C TYR A 19 14.33 6.29 0.65
N ASN A 20 14.29 7.30 -0.22
CA ASN A 20 15.39 8.24 -0.38
C ASN A 20 15.26 9.39 0.63
N ASN A 21 16.23 9.52 1.54
CA ASN A 21 16.21 10.57 2.56
C ASN A 21 16.44 11.98 2.00
N GLU A 22 17.01 12.13 0.80
CA GLU A 22 17.31 13.45 0.23
C GLU A 22 16.08 14.09 -0.43
N ASP A 23 15.25 13.29 -1.12
CA ASP A 23 14.13 13.79 -1.92
C ASP A 23 12.76 13.26 -1.47
N GLY A 24 12.70 12.43 -0.43
CA GLY A 24 11.45 11.90 0.13
C GLY A 24 10.69 10.95 -0.78
N SER A 25 11.32 10.39 -1.82
CA SER A 25 10.71 9.41 -2.71
C SER A 25 10.65 8.01 -2.08
N LEU A 26 9.58 7.30 -2.42
CA LEU A 26 9.44 5.85 -2.22
C LEU A 26 9.44 5.18 -3.59
N ASP A 27 10.32 4.20 -3.78
CA ASP A 27 10.44 3.45 -5.02
C ASP A 27 10.48 1.95 -4.73
N PHE A 28 9.72 1.17 -5.47
CA PHE A 28 9.87 -0.29 -5.50
C PHE A 28 10.95 -0.71 -6.49
N ILE A 29 11.84 -1.59 -6.05
CA ILE A 29 12.96 -2.12 -6.82
C ILE A 29 12.86 -3.65 -6.87
N PRO A 30 12.85 -4.29 -8.06
CA PRO A 30 12.91 -3.67 -9.39
C PRO A 30 11.61 -2.96 -9.77
N ARG A 31 11.70 -1.95 -10.63
CA ARG A 31 10.50 -1.31 -11.18
C ARG A 31 9.77 -2.27 -12.11
N VAL A 32 8.47 -2.38 -11.93
CA VAL A 32 7.52 -3.18 -12.70
C VAL A 32 6.57 -2.23 -13.43
N ASN A 33 6.12 -2.59 -14.63
CA ASN A 33 5.12 -1.78 -15.33
C ASN A 33 3.76 -1.88 -14.62
N SER A 34 3.08 -0.75 -14.47
CA SER A 34 1.71 -0.68 -13.98
C SER A 34 0.95 0.30 -14.85
N ASP A 35 -0.17 -0.13 -15.41
CA ASP A 35 -0.98 0.70 -16.32
C ASP A 35 -2.13 1.39 -15.56
N ILE A 36 -2.52 0.83 -14.42
CA ILE A 36 -3.52 1.39 -13.52
C ILE A 36 -2.82 1.76 -12.21
N SER A 37 -3.15 2.90 -11.62
CA SER A 37 -2.65 3.31 -10.30
C SER A 37 -3.78 3.81 -9.43
N LEU A 38 -3.85 3.29 -8.20
CA LEU A 38 -4.67 3.85 -7.13
C LEU A 38 -3.80 4.80 -6.30
N LEU A 39 -4.20 6.07 -6.25
CA LEU A 39 -3.46 7.13 -5.56
C LEU A 39 -4.11 7.41 -4.20
N ILE A 40 -3.31 7.28 -3.13
CA ILE A 40 -3.63 7.68 -1.77
C ILE A 40 -2.54 8.63 -1.27
N SER A 41 -2.91 9.77 -0.69
CA SER A 41 -1.99 10.84 -0.35
C SER A 41 -1.18 11.26 -1.61
N TYR A 42 0.09 10.84 -1.68
CA TYR A 42 0.98 10.92 -2.83
C TYR A 42 1.70 9.58 -3.14
N ILE A 43 1.11 8.48 -2.68
CA ILE A 43 1.56 7.11 -2.88
C ILE A 43 0.63 6.41 -3.87
N ASN A 44 1.23 5.82 -4.88
CA ASN A 44 0.57 5.02 -5.90
C ASN A 44 0.71 3.53 -5.56
N ILE A 45 -0.39 2.81 -5.67
CA ILE A 45 -0.42 1.35 -5.76
C ILE A 45 -0.68 1.04 -7.23
N GLY A 46 0.28 0.42 -7.90
CA GLY A 46 0.19 0.06 -9.31
C GLY A 46 -0.42 -1.31 -9.52
N PHE A 47 -1.22 -1.44 -10.57
CA PHE A 47 -1.87 -2.65 -11.01
C PHE A 47 -1.56 -2.92 -12.49
N ASP A 48 -1.42 -4.19 -12.83
CA ASP A 48 -1.34 -4.69 -14.21
C ASP A 48 -2.72 -4.66 -14.85
N SER A 49 -2.87 -4.10 -16.06
CA SER A 49 -4.18 -3.98 -16.72
C SER A 49 -4.68 -5.28 -17.39
N ILE A 50 -3.88 -6.34 -17.42
CA ILE A 50 -4.28 -7.65 -17.98
C ILE A 50 -4.83 -8.54 -16.86
N LEU A 51 -4.16 -8.57 -15.71
CA LEU A 51 -4.50 -9.40 -14.56
C LEU A 51 -5.31 -8.65 -13.50
N MET A 52 -5.33 -7.32 -13.55
CA MET A 52 -5.90 -6.44 -12.53
C MET A 52 -5.23 -6.57 -11.16
N THR A 53 -4.01 -7.11 -11.11
CA THR A 53 -3.28 -7.43 -9.86
C THR A 53 -2.29 -6.34 -9.48
N ALA A 54 -2.22 -6.03 -8.18
CA ALA A 54 -1.26 -5.07 -7.64
C ALA A 54 0.18 -5.59 -7.80
N ASN A 55 1.06 -4.77 -8.36
CA ASN A 55 2.43 -5.21 -8.69
C ASN A 55 3.54 -4.24 -8.26
N GLN A 56 3.19 -3.03 -7.81
CA GLN A 56 4.17 -2.04 -7.37
C GLN A 56 3.59 -1.01 -6.41
N VAL A 57 4.44 -0.41 -5.57
CA VAL A 57 4.14 0.82 -4.83
C VAL A 57 5.25 1.85 -5.05
N TRP A 58 4.89 3.12 -5.28
CA TRP A 58 5.85 4.23 -5.40
C TRP A 58 5.18 5.56 -5.07
N GLY A 59 5.96 6.59 -4.81
CA GLY A 59 5.39 7.92 -4.62
C GLY A 59 6.33 8.87 -3.92
N PHE A 60 5.75 9.92 -3.35
CA PHE A 60 6.47 10.95 -2.63
C PHE A 60 5.85 11.13 -1.24
N THR A 61 6.68 11.10 -0.21
CA THR A 61 6.24 11.26 1.17
C THR A 61 7.39 11.83 2.01
N PRO A 62 7.52 13.16 2.08
CA PRO A 62 8.62 13.80 2.80
C PRO A 62 8.47 13.52 4.31
N ARG A 63 9.58 13.26 5.01
CA ARG A 63 9.56 12.86 6.44
C ARG A 63 8.82 13.86 7.33
N GLU A 64 8.84 15.13 6.96
CA GLU A 64 8.17 16.23 7.66
C GLU A 64 6.65 16.09 7.65
N SER A 65 6.09 15.28 6.74
CA SER A 65 4.66 14.97 6.66
C SER A 65 4.25 13.78 7.54
N TRP A 66 5.19 13.10 8.20
CA TRP A 66 4.90 11.91 8.98
C TRP A 66 4.53 12.26 10.41
N HIS A 67 3.43 11.68 10.88
CA HIS A 67 3.03 11.73 12.27
C HIS A 67 3.69 10.58 13.03
N GLU A 68 4.60 10.88 13.95
CA GLU A 68 5.20 9.85 14.80
C GLU A 68 4.12 9.24 15.71
N GLU A 69 3.95 7.92 15.66
CA GLU A 69 2.93 7.19 16.40
C GLU A 69 3.41 5.77 16.72
N LYS A 70 2.98 5.21 17.84
CA LYS A 70 3.31 3.81 18.18
C LYS A 70 2.33 2.88 17.46
N LEU A 71 2.77 2.32 16.34
CA LEU A 71 1.89 1.53 15.47
C LEU A 71 1.79 0.08 15.96
N THR A 72 0.57 -0.45 15.95
CA THR A 72 0.33 -1.88 16.19
C THR A 72 0.01 -2.55 14.87
N LEU A 73 0.94 -3.39 14.38
CA LEU A 73 0.74 -4.16 13.15
C LEU A 73 -0.53 -5.02 13.25
N PRO A 74 -1.26 -5.22 12.13
CA PRO A 74 -2.33 -6.18 12.10
C PRO A 74 -1.84 -7.59 12.47
N SER A 75 -2.58 -8.29 13.33
CA SER A 75 -2.18 -9.62 13.83
C SER A 75 -2.45 -10.76 12.83
N ASN A 76 -3.21 -10.51 11.78
CA ASN A 76 -3.69 -11.49 10.80
C ASN A 76 -3.08 -11.28 9.39
N ILE A 77 -1.87 -10.70 9.30
CA ILE A 77 -1.17 -10.49 8.03
C ILE A 77 -0.89 -11.84 7.37
N GLN A 78 -1.36 -12.00 6.14
CA GLN A 78 -1.10 -13.17 5.31
C GLN A 78 -0.52 -12.75 3.98
N LYS A 79 0.28 -13.62 3.37
CA LYS A 79 0.79 -13.39 2.02
C LYS A 79 -0.28 -13.65 0.98
N GLY A 80 -0.25 -12.89 -0.10
CA GLY A 80 -1.18 -13.10 -1.20
C GLY A 80 -1.10 -12.03 -2.26
N GLU A 81 -2.13 -12.00 -3.07
CA GLU A 81 -2.32 -11.06 -4.16
C GLU A 81 -3.54 -10.19 -3.87
N ILE A 82 -3.49 -8.95 -4.35
CA ILE A 82 -4.61 -8.02 -4.35
C ILE A 82 -4.96 -7.74 -5.79
N SER A 83 -6.24 -7.76 -6.13
CA SER A 83 -6.72 -7.40 -7.46
C SER A 83 -7.93 -6.48 -7.41
N LEU A 84 -8.15 -5.75 -8.50
CA LEU A 84 -9.38 -4.98 -8.70
C LEU A 84 -10.51 -5.96 -9.07
N GLU A 85 -11.69 -5.81 -8.45
CA GLU A 85 -12.85 -6.69 -8.75
C GLU A 85 -13.45 -6.48 -10.14
N GLU A 86 -13.26 -5.29 -10.70
CA GLU A 86 -13.80 -4.89 -12.00
C GLU A 86 -12.65 -4.60 -12.96
N ASP A 87 -12.93 -4.68 -14.26
CA ASP A 87 -11.98 -4.26 -15.27
C ASP A 87 -11.91 -2.73 -15.31
N PHE A 88 -10.72 -2.19 -15.12
CA PHE A 88 -10.46 -0.75 -15.18
C PHE A 88 -9.59 -0.41 -16.38
N GLU A 89 -9.94 0.71 -17.01
CA GLU A 89 -9.08 1.30 -18.04
C GLU A 89 -7.77 1.84 -17.42
N PRO A 90 -6.65 1.78 -18.17
CA PRO A 90 -5.39 2.39 -17.76
C PRO A 90 -5.55 3.84 -17.32
N GLY A 91 -4.87 4.21 -16.24
CA GLY A 91 -4.95 5.56 -15.68
C GLY A 91 -4.69 5.63 -14.17
N SER A 92 -4.75 6.84 -13.64
CA SER A 92 -4.55 7.13 -12.21
C SER A 92 -5.84 7.56 -11.53
N TRP A 93 -6.17 6.88 -10.44
CA TRP A 93 -7.43 7.04 -9.73
C TRP A 93 -7.19 7.37 -8.27
N ARG A 94 -7.48 8.61 -7.87
CA ARG A 94 -7.35 9.05 -6.47
C ARG A 94 -8.48 8.51 -5.61
N LEU A 95 -8.14 7.81 -4.52
CA LEU A 95 -9.12 7.24 -3.57
C LEU A 95 -9.53 8.24 -2.47
N ASP A 96 -8.60 9.08 -2.05
CA ASP A 96 -8.75 9.98 -0.89
C ASP A 96 -9.23 11.40 -1.27
N LYS A 97 -10.12 11.50 -2.26
CA LYS A 97 -10.58 12.79 -2.82
C LYS A 97 -11.31 13.69 -1.81
N LYS A 98 -11.99 13.09 -0.82
CA LYS A 98 -12.76 13.85 0.18
C LYS A 98 -11.87 14.39 1.28
N GLU A 99 -10.90 13.60 1.70
CA GLU A 99 -9.99 13.90 2.79
C GLU A 99 -8.69 13.13 2.53
N MET A 100 -7.58 13.87 2.46
CA MET A 100 -6.27 13.30 2.17
C MET A 100 -5.86 12.36 3.30
N TRP A 101 -5.33 11.19 2.93
CA TRP A 101 -4.83 10.25 3.92
C TRP A 101 -3.55 10.76 4.59
N LEU A 102 -3.54 10.69 5.92
CA LEU A 102 -2.36 10.98 6.74
C LEU A 102 -1.37 9.81 6.71
N ALA A 103 -0.10 10.14 6.94
CA ALA A 103 0.99 9.18 7.07
C ALA A 103 1.46 9.12 8.52
N TYR A 104 1.47 7.93 9.11
CA TYR A 104 1.91 7.68 10.47
C TYR A 104 3.16 6.81 10.46
N TYR A 105 4.16 7.14 11.25
CA TYR A 105 5.44 6.45 11.27
C TYR A 105 5.77 5.96 12.69
N ASP A 106 6.18 4.70 12.77
CA ASP A 106 6.74 4.11 13.99
C ASP A 106 8.26 3.95 13.81
N SER A 107 9.05 4.75 14.51
CA SER A 107 10.52 4.71 14.42
C SER A 107 11.16 3.44 15.00
N GLU A 108 10.51 2.76 15.95
CA GLU A 108 11.01 1.52 16.56
C GLU A 108 10.90 0.35 15.58
N GLN A 109 9.73 0.22 14.95
CA GLN A 109 9.44 -0.89 14.04
C GLN A 109 9.72 -0.56 12.57
N LYS A 110 9.92 0.73 12.26
CA LYS A 110 10.17 1.30 10.94
C LYS A 110 9.02 1.11 9.95
N TRP A 111 7.78 1.14 10.45
CA TRP A 111 6.59 1.04 9.61
C TRP A 111 6.00 2.42 9.35
N LEU A 112 5.62 2.66 8.10
CA LEU A 112 4.87 3.81 7.64
C LEU A 112 3.46 3.32 7.27
N CYS A 113 2.42 3.89 7.88
CA CYS A 113 1.03 3.58 7.60
C CYS A 113 0.33 4.79 6.98
N PHE A 114 -0.28 4.60 5.82
CA PHE A 114 -1.15 5.58 5.18
C PHE A 114 -2.60 5.23 5.44
N GLY A 115 -3.39 6.19 5.91
CA GLY A 115 -4.81 6.01 6.22
C GLY A 115 -5.06 5.52 7.64
N ASN A 116 -6.01 4.60 7.82
CA ASN A 116 -6.43 4.18 9.15
C ASN A 116 -5.54 3.04 9.71
N PHE A 117 -4.73 3.36 10.71
CA PHE A 117 -3.83 2.40 11.38
C PHE A 117 -4.52 1.50 12.41
N THR A 118 -5.80 1.72 12.72
CA THR A 118 -6.58 0.83 13.61
C THR A 118 -7.13 -0.36 12.83
N ASN A 119 -6.93 -1.57 13.35
CA ASN A 119 -7.40 -2.81 12.72
C ASN A 119 -8.62 -3.36 13.47
N ASN A 120 -9.63 -3.77 12.71
CA ASN A 120 -10.81 -4.49 13.17
C ASN A 120 -10.58 -6.00 12.97
N SER A 121 -11.31 -6.84 13.70
CA SER A 121 -11.22 -8.31 13.58
C SER A 121 -11.56 -8.82 12.18
N ASP A 122 -12.42 -8.10 11.47
CA ASP A 122 -12.96 -8.49 10.17
C ASP A 122 -12.15 -7.91 9.01
N ASP A 123 -11.16 -7.05 9.32
CA ASP A 123 -10.26 -6.52 8.31
C ASP A 123 -9.36 -7.62 7.80
N LYS A 124 -9.16 -7.63 6.49
CA LYS A 124 -8.29 -8.57 5.83
C LYS A 124 -6.95 -7.89 5.53
N CYS A 125 -5.87 -8.48 6.02
CA CYS A 125 -4.52 -7.90 5.93
C CYS A 125 -3.64 -8.75 5.03
N VAL A 126 -3.19 -8.19 3.91
CA VAL A 126 -2.44 -8.92 2.88
C VAL A 126 -1.09 -8.27 2.64
N GLU A 127 -0.01 -9.02 2.88
CA GLU A 127 1.31 -8.70 2.37
C GLU A 127 1.36 -9.12 0.89
N PHE A 128 1.33 -8.15 -0.02
CA PHE A 128 1.27 -8.41 -1.47
C PHE A 128 2.59 -8.10 -2.20
N LEU A 129 3.40 -7.20 -1.62
CA LEU A 129 4.82 -7.04 -1.91
C LEU A 129 5.57 -7.24 -0.60
N LYS A 130 6.84 -7.65 -0.68
CA LYS A 130 7.66 -7.80 0.54
C LYS A 130 7.66 -6.49 1.34
N ASN A 131 7.32 -6.57 2.63
CA ASN A 131 7.22 -5.43 3.54
C ASN A 131 6.16 -4.38 3.15
N VAL A 132 5.15 -4.76 2.35
CA VAL A 132 4.02 -3.92 1.98
C VAL A 132 2.72 -4.66 2.27
N VAL A 133 1.93 -4.11 3.18
CA VAL A 133 0.66 -4.70 3.62
C VAL A 133 -0.49 -3.77 3.27
N ALA A 134 -1.50 -4.27 2.58
CA ALA A 134 -2.78 -3.60 2.47
C ALA A 134 -3.75 -4.13 3.52
N VAL A 135 -4.51 -3.23 4.13
CA VAL A 135 -5.65 -3.58 4.97
C VAL A 135 -6.91 -3.27 4.18
N ILE A 136 -7.75 -4.27 3.99
CA ILE A 136 -9.00 -4.19 3.25
C ILE A 136 -10.15 -4.42 4.22
N ASP A 137 -11.13 -3.51 4.23
CA ASP A 137 -12.29 -3.62 5.12
C ASP A 137 -13.28 -4.69 4.64
N ASN A 138 -14.35 -4.89 5.42
CA ASN A 138 -15.41 -5.85 5.12
C ASN A 138 -16.25 -5.50 3.88
N GLU A 139 -16.21 -4.24 3.42
CA GLU A 139 -16.85 -3.76 2.19
C GLU A 139 -15.93 -3.85 0.97
N GLN A 140 -14.72 -4.41 1.14
CA GLN A 140 -13.69 -4.59 0.12
C GLN A 140 -13.01 -3.29 -0.30
N HIS A 141 -13.04 -2.25 0.52
CA HIS A 141 -12.31 -1.01 0.27
C HIS A 141 -10.94 -1.03 0.93
N LEU A 142 -9.97 -0.37 0.28
CA LEU A 142 -8.67 -0.12 0.90
C LEU A 142 -8.87 0.79 2.13
N LYS A 143 -8.43 0.31 3.30
CA LYS A 143 -8.52 0.99 4.59
C LYS A 143 -7.19 1.63 5.00
N SER A 144 -6.09 0.93 4.78
CA SER A 144 -4.74 1.45 4.97
C SER A 144 -3.70 0.72 4.13
N LEU A 145 -2.58 1.39 3.90
CA LEU A 145 -1.38 0.82 3.28
C LEU A 145 -0.20 0.97 4.23
N TRP A 146 0.44 -0.14 4.55
CA TRP A 146 1.59 -0.20 5.45
C TRP A 146 2.83 -0.55 4.64
N ILE A 147 3.90 0.22 4.84
CA ILE A 147 5.15 0.06 4.12
C ILE A 147 6.28 0.09 5.13
N LYS A 148 7.17 -0.89 5.06
CA LYS A 148 8.45 -0.85 5.79
C LYS A 148 9.59 -0.70 4.78
N PRO A 149 10.04 0.53 4.52
CA PRO A 149 11.05 0.79 3.51
C PRO A 149 12.46 0.55 4.05
N ASP A 150 13.39 0.31 3.12
CA ASP A 150 14.82 0.41 3.35
C ASP A 150 15.25 1.87 3.14
N PHE A 151 15.75 2.50 4.20
CA PHE A 151 16.17 3.89 4.18
C PHE A 151 17.56 4.03 3.54
N LYS A 152 17.67 4.89 2.53
CA LYS A 152 18.91 5.23 1.84
C LYS A 152 19.37 6.64 2.13
#